data_AF-A0A8S3CPY1-F1
#
_entry.id   AF-A0A8S3CPY1-F1
#
_cell.length_a   1.000
_cell.length_b   1.000
_cell.length_c   1.000
_cell.angle_alpha   90.00
_cell.angle_beta   90.00
_cell.angle_gamma   90.00
#
_symmetry.space_group_name_H-M   'P 1'
#
loop_
_entity.id
_entity.type
_entity.pdbx_description
1 polymer ?
#
loop_
_entity_poly.entity_id
_entity_poly.type
_entity_poly.pdbx_seq_one_letter_code
_entity_poly.pdbx_strand_id
1 'polypeptide(L)'
;MEVSKRKANGVSPTNGHAHKKKKKTIDTEQDLEIAYFESEINYHSTVTKMKVGIDLFGQNKLTYILDFYVELILVNALLNEVTLKNNQRTVIDQFIKKITDEIKSIPQGKIRRLSKMSEWLEKFDIKIPLSFSKMSKSFQFIPPTIIETIGSYTYDGLIVRSSNKISTLVDLLVEMPRICIHKKDYLNNEYIEKRAIYL
;
A
#
# COMPACT_ATOMS: atom_id res chain seq x y z
N MET A 1 19.91 42.24 70.63
CA MET A 1 18.53 42.70 70.90
C MET A 1 17.75 41.54 71.48
N GLU A 2 17.44 41.68 72.76
CA GLU A 2 16.22 41.25 73.47
C GLU A 2 15.33 40.18 72.82
N VAL A 3 15.18 39.00 73.45
CA VAL A 3 14.14 38.67 74.47
C VAL A 3 12.81 38.36 73.76
N SER A 4 12.09 37.27 73.99
CA SER A 4 12.16 36.19 74.96
C SER A 4 11.03 35.19 74.65
N LYS A 5 11.25 33.91 74.99
CA LYS A 5 10.40 33.03 75.83
C LYS A 5 8.98 32.71 75.32
N ARG A 6 8.40 31.52 75.47
CA ARG A 6 8.56 30.35 76.35
C ARG A 6 7.90 29.17 75.57
N LYS A 7 8.44 27.94 75.58
CA LYS A 7 8.17 26.82 76.53
C LYS A 7 6.65 26.68 76.84
N ALA A 8 6.01 25.51 76.82
CA ALA A 8 6.49 24.18 77.16
C ALA A 8 5.50 23.07 76.75
N ASN A 9 6.04 21.85 76.64
CA ASN A 9 5.50 20.54 77.09
C ASN A 9 4.20 19.95 76.51
N GLY A 10 4.32 18.69 76.04
CA GLY A 10 3.51 17.62 76.62
C GLY A 10 3.06 16.48 75.69
N VAL A 11 3.79 15.36 75.76
CA VAL A 11 3.30 13.95 75.83
C VAL A 11 2.63 13.28 74.60
N SER A 12 3.21 12.12 74.24
CA SER A 12 2.81 11.04 73.29
C SER A 12 1.47 10.33 73.63
N PRO A 13 1.13 9.15 73.06
CA PRO A 13 1.07 8.64 71.68
C PRO A 13 -0.37 8.15 71.31
N THR A 14 -0.76 8.03 70.03
CA THR A 14 -1.87 7.12 69.64
C THR A 14 -1.69 6.50 68.25
N ASN A 15 -1.94 5.20 68.20
CA ASN A 15 -1.91 4.32 67.03
C ASN A 15 -2.96 4.68 65.96
N GLY A 16 -2.61 4.53 64.69
CA GLY A 16 -3.55 4.57 63.55
C GLY A 16 -3.09 3.63 62.43
N HIS A 17 -3.94 2.65 62.11
CA HIS A 17 -3.73 1.58 61.14
C HIS A 17 -3.82 2.00 59.66
N ALA A 18 -3.21 1.16 58.81
CA ALA A 18 -3.55 0.85 57.41
C ALA A 18 -3.02 1.81 56.31
N HIS A 19 -2.64 1.41 55.09
CA HIS A 19 -2.80 0.16 54.32
C HIS A 19 -1.54 -0.11 53.47
N LYS A 20 -1.02 -1.35 53.51
CA LYS A 20 -0.11 -1.87 52.47
C LYS A 20 -0.91 -1.99 51.16
N LYS A 21 -0.53 -1.23 50.12
CA LYS A 21 -0.97 -1.49 48.74
C LYS A 21 -0.43 -2.86 48.31
N LYS A 22 -1.28 -3.90 48.34
CA LYS A 22 -0.98 -5.17 47.67
C LYS A 22 -1.06 -4.93 46.16
N LYS A 23 0.08 -5.03 45.48
CA LYS A 23 0.16 -5.16 44.02
C LYS A 23 -0.40 -6.54 43.69
N LYS A 24 -1.60 -6.60 43.10
CA LYS A 24 -2.28 -7.86 42.74
C LYS A 24 -1.62 -8.38 41.46
N THR A 25 -0.96 -9.52 41.54
CA THR A 25 -0.43 -10.28 40.41
C THR A 25 -1.62 -10.80 39.60
N ILE A 26 -1.62 -10.54 38.30
CA ILE A 26 -2.67 -10.95 37.33
C ILE A 26 -2.25 -12.33 36.83
N ASP A 27 -2.90 -13.39 37.31
CA ASP A 27 -2.53 -14.78 37.00
C ASP A 27 -3.75 -15.68 36.73
N THR A 28 -4.85 -15.13 36.22
CA THR A 28 -5.94 -15.94 35.67
C THR A 28 -6.42 -15.42 34.31
N GLU A 29 -6.70 -16.33 33.38
CA GLU A 29 -7.20 -16.06 32.01
C GLU A 29 -8.45 -15.16 32.01
N GLN A 30 -9.27 -15.28 33.06
CA GLN A 30 -10.42 -14.41 33.34
C GLN A 30 -10.03 -12.95 33.62
N ASP A 31 -8.87 -12.70 34.26
CA ASP A 31 -8.41 -11.33 34.53
C ASP A 31 -7.91 -10.64 33.25
N LEU A 32 -7.39 -11.41 32.28
CA LEU A 32 -7.01 -10.90 30.96
C LEU A 32 -8.24 -10.57 30.12
N GLU A 33 -9.28 -11.39 30.20
CA GLU A 33 -10.58 -11.13 29.58
C GLU A 33 -11.24 -9.87 30.17
N ILE A 34 -11.21 -9.71 31.49
CA ILE A 34 -11.73 -8.51 32.16
C ILE A 34 -10.93 -7.28 31.74
N ALA A 35 -9.59 -7.36 31.67
CA ALA A 35 -8.75 -6.26 31.21
C ALA A 35 -9.00 -5.90 29.72
N TYR A 36 -9.24 -6.91 28.87
CA TYR A 36 -9.64 -6.71 27.47
C TYR A 36 -10.99 -5.99 27.40
N PHE A 37 -12.00 -6.46 28.13
CA PHE A 37 -13.32 -5.85 28.21
C PHE A 37 -13.27 -4.40 28.73
N GLU A 38 -12.50 -4.13 29.79
CA GLU A 38 -12.33 -2.78 30.33
C GLU A 38 -11.66 -1.84 29.31
N SER A 39 -10.71 -2.34 28.52
CA SER A 39 -10.07 -1.57 27.45
C SER A 39 -11.03 -1.25 26.30
N GLU A 40 -11.91 -2.19 25.95
CA GLU A 40 -12.93 -2.05 24.90
C GLU A 40 -14.00 -1.03 25.31
N ILE A 41 -14.44 -1.07 26.58
CA ILE A 41 -15.37 -0.09 27.16
C ILE A 41 -14.76 1.32 27.15
N ASN A 42 -13.46 1.44 27.47
CA ASN A 42 -12.80 2.75 27.49
C ASN A 42 -12.66 3.33 26.08
N TYR A 43 -12.34 2.50 25.08
CA TYR A 43 -12.36 2.88 23.67
C TYR A 43 -13.74 3.36 23.23
N HIS A 44 -14.80 2.63 23.60
CA HIS A 44 -16.20 3.01 23.33
C HIS A 44 -16.59 4.34 23.99
N SER A 45 -16.10 4.64 25.21
CA SER A 45 -16.37 5.93 25.88
C SER A 45 -15.75 7.12 25.13
N THR A 46 -14.61 6.88 24.48
CA THR A 46 -13.87 7.90 23.74
C THR A 46 -14.52 8.17 22.38
N VAL A 47 -14.99 7.12 21.70
CA VAL A 47 -15.77 7.21 20.46
C VAL A 47 -17.15 7.84 20.72
N THR A 48 -17.75 7.59 21.87
CA THR A 48 -19.05 8.18 22.25
C THR A 48 -18.97 9.68 22.54
N LYS A 49 -17.78 10.21 22.89
CA LYS A 49 -17.55 11.65 23.05
C LYS A 49 -17.36 12.39 21.73
N MET A 50 -17.15 11.68 20.61
CA MET A 50 -17.34 12.24 19.27
C MET A 50 -18.84 12.29 18.91
N LYS A 51 -19.65 12.92 19.76
CA LYS A 51 -21.04 13.27 19.43
C LYS A 51 -21.01 14.54 18.57
N VAL A 52 -21.00 14.34 17.26
CA VAL A 52 -21.67 15.26 16.33
C VAL A 52 -23.14 15.33 16.76
N GLY A 53 -23.68 16.54 16.86
CA GLY A 53 -25.10 16.74 17.06
C GLY A 53 -25.88 16.11 15.92
N ILE A 54 -26.74 15.14 16.23
CA ILE A 54 -27.93 14.73 15.49
C ILE A 54 -28.82 14.07 16.55
N ASP A 55 -29.75 14.85 17.09
CA ASP A 55 -30.95 14.34 17.71
C ASP A 55 -31.84 13.76 16.59
N LEU A 56 -32.16 12.45 16.64
CA LEU A 56 -33.39 11.81 16.10
C LEU A 56 -33.40 10.26 16.07
N PHE A 57 -32.31 9.54 16.37
CA PHE A 57 -32.26 8.06 16.17
C PHE A 57 -31.88 7.27 17.44
N GLY A 58 -32.78 7.22 18.44
CA GLY A 58 -32.47 6.74 19.79
C GLY A 58 -32.67 5.25 20.09
N GLN A 59 -33.38 4.46 19.26
CA GLN A 59 -33.76 3.07 19.61
C GLN A 59 -33.17 1.99 18.68
N ASN A 60 -32.87 2.32 17.42
CA ASN A 60 -32.25 1.38 16.47
C ASN A 60 -30.71 1.43 16.48
N LYS A 61 -30.11 2.25 17.35
CA LYS A 61 -28.69 2.57 17.30
C LYS A 61 -27.79 1.38 17.67
N LEU A 62 -28.21 0.54 18.62
CA LEU A 62 -27.43 -0.60 19.09
C LEU A 62 -27.38 -1.74 18.06
N THR A 63 -28.49 -2.03 17.39
CA THR A 63 -28.55 -3.02 16.31
C THR A 63 -27.68 -2.59 15.13
N TYR A 64 -27.77 -1.33 14.68
CA TYR A 64 -26.89 -0.84 13.61
C TYR A 64 -25.40 -0.86 14.00
N ILE A 65 -25.06 -0.60 15.27
CA ILE A 65 -23.68 -0.67 15.75
C ILE A 65 -23.17 -2.12 15.72
N LEU A 66 -23.97 -3.07 16.20
CA LEU A 66 -23.58 -4.49 16.20
C LEU A 66 -23.46 -5.04 14.77
N ASP A 67 -24.41 -4.73 13.89
CA ASP A 67 -24.38 -5.14 12.48
C ASP A 67 -23.15 -4.57 11.77
N PHE A 68 -22.88 -3.27 11.94
CA PHE A 68 -21.68 -2.63 11.40
C PHE A 68 -20.39 -3.27 11.92
N TYR A 69 -20.34 -3.63 13.20
CA TYR A 69 -19.15 -4.26 13.79
C TYR A 69 -18.90 -5.66 13.23
N VAL A 70 -19.96 -6.47 13.05
CA VAL A 70 -19.86 -7.79 12.43
C VAL A 70 -19.40 -7.68 10.97
N GLU A 71 -19.95 -6.74 10.20
CA GLU A 71 -19.51 -6.48 8.82
C GLU A 71 -18.05 -6.04 8.77
N LEU A 72 -17.64 -5.13 9.66
CA LEU A 72 -16.27 -4.64 9.73
C LEU A 72 -15.27 -5.77 10.04
N ILE A 73 -15.59 -6.65 10.99
CA ILE A 73 -14.77 -7.82 11.31
C ILE A 73 -14.64 -8.74 10.10
N LEU A 74 -15.76 -9.04 9.43
CA LEU A 74 -15.77 -9.94 8.27
C LEU A 74 -14.93 -9.37 7.13
N VAL A 75 -15.06 -8.08 6.84
CA VAL A 75 -14.26 -7.38 5.81
C VAL A 75 -12.78 -7.41 6.17
N ASN A 76 -12.41 -7.12 7.42
CA ASN A 76 -11.02 -7.13 7.85
C ASN A 76 -10.40 -8.53 7.80
N ALA A 77 -11.14 -9.57 8.20
CA ALA A 77 -10.69 -10.95 8.12
C ALA A 77 -10.43 -11.37 6.67
N LEU A 78 -11.36 -11.04 5.75
CA LEU A 78 -11.19 -11.28 4.32
C LEU A 78 -9.98 -10.54 3.77
N LEU A 79 -9.84 -9.24 4.06
CA LEU A 79 -8.71 -8.43 3.58
C LEU A 79 -7.38 -8.99 4.06
N ASN A 80 -7.28 -9.45 5.31
CA ASN A 80 -6.05 -10.05 5.81
C ASN A 80 -5.66 -11.35 5.08
N GLU A 81 -6.62 -12.11 4.59
CA GLU A 81 -6.36 -13.33 3.83
C GLU A 81 -5.92 -13.03 2.39
N VAL A 82 -6.56 -12.04 1.75
CA VAL A 82 -6.41 -11.79 0.31
C VAL A 82 -5.46 -10.65 -0.04
N THR A 83 -5.00 -9.86 0.94
CA THR A 83 -4.03 -8.78 0.68
C THR A 83 -2.61 -9.30 0.53
N LEU A 84 -1.83 -8.60 -0.29
CA LEU A 84 -0.42 -8.91 -0.48
C LEU A 84 0.35 -8.65 0.83
N LYS A 85 1.10 -9.66 1.28
CA LYS A 85 1.92 -9.52 2.49
C LYS A 85 3.16 -8.68 2.21
N ASN A 86 3.63 -7.93 3.22
CA ASN A 86 4.78 -7.02 3.09
C ASN A 86 6.08 -7.71 2.60
N ASN A 87 6.31 -8.95 3.04
CA ASN A 87 7.45 -9.76 2.59
C ASN A 87 7.37 -10.07 1.09
N GLN A 88 6.19 -10.41 0.56
CA GLN A 88 5.96 -10.64 -0.87
C GLN A 88 6.14 -9.34 -1.66
N ARG A 89 5.61 -8.22 -1.13
CA ARG A 89 5.77 -6.89 -1.75
C ARG A 89 7.25 -6.54 -1.93
N THR A 90 8.06 -6.77 -0.90
CA THR A 90 9.51 -6.50 -0.93
C THR A 90 10.23 -7.30 -2.03
N VAL A 91 9.86 -8.57 -2.21
CA VAL A 91 10.43 -9.41 -3.28
C VAL A 91 10.05 -8.88 -4.66
N ILE A 92 8.80 -8.47 -4.83
CA ILE A 92 8.30 -7.87 -6.08
C ILE A 92 9.03 -6.54 -6.34
N ASP A 93 9.16 -5.67 -5.34
CA ASP A 93 9.87 -4.38 -5.44
C ASP A 93 11.34 -4.58 -5.89
N GLN A 94 12.02 -5.58 -5.32
CA GLN A 94 13.39 -5.93 -5.73
C GLN A 94 13.47 -6.42 -7.18
N PHE A 95 12.51 -7.24 -7.60
CA PHE A 95 12.43 -7.72 -8.98
C PHE A 95 12.14 -6.58 -9.96
N ILE A 96 11.21 -5.69 -9.62
CA ILE A 96 10.87 -4.50 -10.41
C ILE A 96 12.08 -3.57 -10.54
N LYS A 97 12.84 -3.37 -9.46
CA LYS A 97 14.07 -2.61 -9.53
C LYS A 97 15.07 -3.25 -10.50
N LYS A 98 15.30 -4.55 -10.38
CA LYS A 98 16.22 -5.29 -11.26
C LYS A 98 15.80 -5.18 -12.74
N ILE A 99 14.53 -5.43 -13.06
CA ILE A 99 14.07 -5.36 -14.45
C ILE A 99 14.13 -3.93 -15.00
N THR A 100 13.85 -2.92 -14.16
CA THR A 100 13.97 -1.51 -14.51
C THR A 100 15.42 -1.14 -14.86
N ASP A 101 16.37 -1.61 -14.05
CA ASP A 101 17.80 -1.38 -14.27
C ASP A 101 18.28 -2.07 -15.56
N GLU A 102 17.84 -3.31 -15.81
CA GLU A 102 18.14 -4.04 -17.06
C GLU A 102 17.57 -3.33 -18.30
N ILE A 103 16.30 -2.90 -18.27
CA ILE A 103 15.67 -2.17 -19.39
C ILE A 103 16.41 -0.85 -19.66
N LYS A 104 16.81 -0.11 -18.62
CA LYS A 104 17.58 1.13 -18.76
C LYS A 104 19.01 0.90 -19.27
N SER A 105 19.58 -0.28 -19.03
CA SER A 105 20.91 -0.65 -19.50
C SER A 105 20.97 -0.98 -21.00
N ILE A 106 19.82 -1.23 -21.64
CA ILE A 106 19.75 -1.53 -23.07
C ILE A 106 20.35 -0.34 -23.83
N PRO A 107 21.37 -0.54 -24.68
CA PRO A 107 22.02 0.56 -25.37
C PRO A 107 21.12 1.13 -26.48
N GLN A 108 21.43 2.37 -26.88
CA GLN A 108 20.80 2.99 -28.03
C GLN A 108 20.98 2.12 -29.29
N GLY A 109 19.89 1.94 -30.04
CA GLY A 109 19.87 1.13 -31.24
C GLY A 109 20.45 1.86 -32.46
N LYS A 110 20.66 1.10 -33.54
CA LYS A 110 21.01 1.64 -34.86
C LYS A 110 19.76 2.19 -35.55
N ILE A 111 19.93 3.29 -36.29
CA ILE A 111 18.87 3.83 -37.15
C ILE A 111 18.59 2.83 -38.28
N ARG A 112 17.34 2.42 -38.45
CA ARG A 112 16.90 1.51 -39.52
C ARG A 112 15.66 2.05 -40.21
N ARG A 113 15.47 1.72 -41.48
CA ARG A 113 14.22 2.02 -42.20
C ARG A 113 13.12 1.08 -41.74
N LEU A 114 11.92 1.61 -41.51
CA LEU A 114 10.75 0.84 -41.09
C LEU A 114 10.43 -0.29 -42.08
N SER A 115 10.55 -0.02 -43.38
CA SER A 115 10.33 -1.01 -44.44
C SER A 115 11.27 -2.24 -44.39
N LYS A 116 12.41 -2.14 -43.70
CA LYS A 116 13.37 -3.25 -43.52
C LYS A 116 13.33 -3.83 -42.09
N MET A 117 12.40 -3.39 -41.25
CA MET A 117 12.38 -3.77 -39.85
C MET A 117 11.87 -5.19 -39.64
N SER A 118 10.86 -5.62 -40.41
CA SER A 118 10.35 -7.01 -40.37
C SER A 118 11.46 -8.03 -40.64
N GLU A 119 12.21 -7.84 -41.73
CA GLU A 119 13.35 -8.70 -42.10
C GLU A 119 14.45 -8.72 -41.04
N TRP A 120 14.60 -7.64 -40.26
CA TRP A 120 15.57 -7.59 -39.17
C TRP A 120 15.07 -8.32 -37.93
N LEU A 121 13.80 -8.17 -37.57
CA LEU A 121 13.18 -8.82 -36.41
C LEU A 121 13.04 -10.34 -36.60
N GLU A 122 12.76 -10.79 -37.83
CA GLU A 122 12.71 -12.22 -38.17
C GLU A 122 14.04 -12.94 -37.91
N LYS A 123 15.18 -12.24 -37.98
CA LYS A 123 16.49 -12.82 -37.62
C LYS A 123 16.62 -13.17 -36.15
N PHE A 124 15.78 -12.58 -35.30
CA PHE A 124 15.72 -12.85 -33.86
C PHE A 124 14.48 -13.65 -33.47
N ASP A 125 13.75 -14.21 -34.44
CA ASP A 125 12.47 -14.92 -34.23
C ASP A 125 11.40 -14.07 -33.52
N ILE A 126 11.47 -12.74 -33.70
CA ILE A 126 10.48 -11.79 -33.16
C ILE A 126 9.44 -11.51 -34.24
N LYS A 127 8.18 -11.83 -33.95
CA LYS A 127 7.04 -11.56 -34.83
C LYS A 127 6.14 -10.51 -34.21
N ILE A 128 5.97 -9.40 -34.94
CA ILE A 128 5.02 -8.36 -34.56
C ILE A 128 3.72 -8.62 -35.35
N PRO A 129 2.55 -8.74 -34.69
CA PRO A 129 1.27 -9.01 -35.35
C PRO A 129 0.69 -7.73 -35.98
N LEU A 130 1.50 -6.96 -36.72
CA LEU A 130 1.10 -5.74 -37.40
C LEU A 130 1.68 -5.69 -38.81
N SER A 131 0.88 -5.19 -39.74
CA SER A 131 1.34 -4.88 -41.09
C SER A 131 2.13 -3.59 -41.08
N PHE A 132 3.42 -3.64 -41.43
CA PHE A 132 4.27 -2.44 -41.50
C PHE A 132 3.98 -1.60 -42.73
N SER A 133 3.94 -0.28 -42.55
CA SER A 133 3.86 0.67 -43.65
C SER A 133 5.09 0.58 -44.55
N LYS A 134 4.89 0.68 -45.86
CA LYS A 134 5.97 0.73 -46.85
C LYS A 134 6.71 2.07 -46.87
N MET A 135 6.45 2.95 -45.90
CA MET A 135 6.94 4.31 -45.90
C MET A 135 8.44 4.38 -45.61
N SER A 136 9.15 5.30 -46.26
CA SER A 136 10.61 5.48 -46.16
C SER A 136 11.06 6.15 -44.84
N LYS A 137 10.30 5.98 -43.75
CA LYS A 137 10.66 6.54 -42.45
C LYS A 137 11.64 5.63 -41.73
N SER A 138 12.49 6.24 -40.92
CA SER A 138 13.46 5.53 -40.09
C SER A 138 13.05 5.54 -38.63
N PHE A 139 13.47 4.52 -37.91
CA PHE A 139 13.30 4.37 -36.48
C PHE A 139 14.63 4.05 -35.82
N GLN A 140 14.79 4.53 -34.59
CA GLN A 140 15.92 4.26 -33.73
C GLN A 140 15.39 3.98 -32.33
N PHE A 141 15.82 2.86 -31.74
CA PHE A 141 15.58 2.62 -30.33
C PHE A 141 16.43 3.57 -29.49
N ILE A 142 15.80 4.26 -28.55
CA ILE A 142 16.46 5.08 -27.53
C ILE A 142 15.92 4.59 -26.19
N PRO A 143 16.77 4.35 -25.18
CA PRO A 143 16.33 3.78 -23.92
C PRO A 143 15.26 4.63 -23.25
N PRO A 144 14.28 4.02 -22.55
CA PRO A 144 13.20 4.76 -21.93
C PRO A 144 13.72 5.63 -20.79
N THR A 145 13.22 6.87 -20.71
CA THR A 145 13.53 7.78 -19.60
C THR A 145 12.69 7.47 -18.36
N ILE A 146 11.43 7.08 -18.58
CA ILE A 146 10.45 6.85 -17.52
C ILE A 146 10.02 5.38 -17.56
N ILE A 147 10.16 4.74 -16.40
CA ILE A 147 9.66 3.39 -16.12
C ILE A 147 9.01 3.44 -14.74
N GLU A 148 7.72 3.15 -14.66
CA GLU A 148 6.93 3.27 -13.43
C GLU A 148 5.96 2.11 -13.27
N THR A 149 5.69 1.72 -12.03
CA THR A 149 4.61 0.79 -11.72
C THR A 149 3.26 1.51 -11.80
N ILE A 150 2.29 0.88 -12.47
CA ILE A 150 0.93 1.40 -12.56
C ILE A 150 -0.09 0.33 -12.14
N GLY A 151 -1.35 0.73 -12.03
CA GLY A 151 -2.45 -0.17 -11.69
C GLY A 151 -2.54 -0.48 -10.19
N SER A 152 -3.20 -1.58 -9.86
CA SER A 152 -3.56 -1.93 -8.48
C SER A 152 -2.37 -2.12 -7.54
N TYR A 153 -1.19 -2.45 -8.08
CA TYR A 153 0.04 -2.57 -7.30
C TYR A 153 0.46 -1.24 -6.66
N THR A 154 0.37 -0.14 -7.42
CA THR A 154 0.82 1.19 -6.98
C THR A 154 -0.07 1.78 -5.88
N TYR A 155 -1.35 1.41 -5.86
CA TYR A 155 -2.33 1.90 -4.90
C TYR A 155 -2.57 0.95 -3.72
N ASP A 156 -1.71 -0.06 -3.53
CA ASP A 156 -1.86 -1.11 -2.51
C ASP A 156 -3.21 -1.85 -2.56
N GLY A 157 -3.90 -1.80 -3.71
CA GLY A 157 -5.20 -2.43 -3.96
C GLY A 157 -5.09 -3.82 -4.59
N LEU A 158 -3.89 -4.40 -4.59
CA LEU A 158 -3.61 -5.68 -5.22
C LEU A 158 -4.08 -6.84 -4.32
N ILE A 159 -4.95 -7.66 -4.89
CA ILE A 159 -5.52 -8.83 -4.22
C ILE A 159 -4.81 -10.09 -4.72
N VAL A 160 -4.27 -10.88 -3.78
CA VAL A 160 -3.70 -12.20 -4.04
C VAL A 160 -4.85 -13.20 -4.14
N ARG A 161 -5.00 -13.82 -5.31
CA ARG A 161 -6.01 -14.86 -5.51
C ARG A 161 -5.47 -16.20 -5.01
N SER A 162 -6.22 -16.86 -4.14
CA SER A 162 -5.89 -18.19 -3.57
C SER A 162 -6.02 -19.34 -4.58
N SER A 163 -6.63 -19.12 -5.75
CA SER A 163 -6.71 -20.16 -6.78
C SER A 163 -5.39 -20.29 -7.54
N ASN A 164 -4.90 -21.53 -7.65
CA ASN A 164 -3.66 -21.98 -8.31
C ASN A 164 -3.51 -21.59 -9.82
N LYS A 165 -4.22 -20.58 -10.31
CA LYS A 165 -4.36 -20.25 -11.73
C LYS A 165 -4.13 -18.80 -12.10
N ILE A 166 -4.02 -17.87 -11.15
CA ILE A 166 -3.79 -16.46 -11.48
C ILE A 166 -2.59 -15.93 -10.70
N SER A 167 -1.48 -15.78 -11.41
CA SER A 167 -0.34 -14.98 -10.98
C SER A 167 -0.80 -13.54 -10.77
N THR A 168 -0.46 -12.97 -9.62
CA THR A 168 -0.55 -11.54 -9.36
C THR A 168 0.11 -10.77 -10.52
N LEU A 169 -0.65 -9.91 -11.18
CA LEU A 169 -0.14 -9.07 -12.28
C LEU A 169 0.30 -7.71 -11.73
N VAL A 170 1.48 -7.28 -12.16
CA VAL A 170 2.00 -5.94 -11.88
C VAL A 170 2.33 -5.30 -13.22
N ASP A 171 1.69 -4.18 -13.51
CA ASP A 171 1.85 -3.48 -14.77
C ASP A 171 2.99 -2.46 -14.67
N LEU A 172 3.89 -2.49 -15.66
CA LEU A 172 4.98 -1.54 -15.81
C LEU A 172 4.70 -0.63 -17.01
N LEU A 173 4.61 0.67 -16.74
CA LEU A 173 4.59 1.71 -17.76
C LEU A 173 6.02 1.97 -18.21
N VAL A 174 6.29 1.77 -19.51
CA VAL A 174 7.57 2.13 -20.13
C VAL A 174 7.30 3.23 -21.16
N GLU A 175 7.82 4.42 -20.93
CA GLU A 175 7.61 5.56 -21.83
C GLU A 175 8.64 5.54 -22.97
N MET A 176 8.15 5.50 -24.21
CA MET A 176 8.98 5.73 -25.39
C MET A 176 9.40 7.21 -25.45
N PRO A 177 10.71 7.53 -25.51
CA PRO A 177 11.18 8.91 -25.56
C PRO A 177 10.58 9.71 -26.71
N ARG A 178 10.20 10.97 -26.44
CA ARG A 178 9.58 11.86 -27.44
C ARG A 178 10.42 12.06 -28.70
N ILE A 179 11.74 11.96 -28.59
CA ILE A 179 12.67 12.08 -29.72
C ILE A 179 12.50 10.95 -30.77
N CYS A 180 11.94 9.80 -30.38
CA CYS A 180 11.59 8.71 -31.30
C CYS A 180 10.32 9.01 -32.11
N ILE A 181 9.50 9.96 -31.64
CA ILE A 181 8.17 10.27 -32.18
C ILE A 181 8.23 11.59 -32.95
N HIS A 182 7.81 11.53 -34.21
CA HIS A 182 7.65 12.72 -35.04
C HIS A 182 6.21 13.25 -34.92
N LYS A 183 6.02 14.57 -35.05
CA LYS A 183 4.73 15.26 -34.86
C LYS A 183 3.58 14.72 -35.73
N LYS A 184 3.88 14.03 -36.83
CA LYS A 184 2.92 13.48 -37.79
C LYS A 184 2.71 11.97 -37.67
N ASP A 185 3.32 11.32 -36.69
CA ASP A 185 3.22 9.86 -36.53
C ASP A 185 1.83 9.39 -36.09
N TYR A 186 0.93 10.31 -35.74
CA TYR A 186 -0.48 10.00 -35.53
C TYR A 186 -1.21 9.63 -36.83
N LEU A 187 -0.64 9.96 -38.00
CA LEU A 187 -1.19 9.60 -39.31
C LEU A 187 -0.78 8.17 -39.68
N ASN A 188 -1.65 7.47 -40.42
CA ASN A 188 -1.37 6.17 -41.04
C ASN A 188 -0.83 5.09 -40.07
N ASN A 189 -1.22 5.13 -38.79
CA ASN A 189 -0.79 4.18 -37.75
C ASN A 189 0.73 4.14 -37.49
N GLU A 190 1.51 5.12 -37.94
CA GLU A 190 2.96 5.11 -37.82
C GLU A 190 3.43 5.07 -36.35
N TYR A 191 2.71 5.75 -35.45
CA TYR A 191 2.98 5.69 -34.02
C TYR A 191 2.79 4.28 -33.47
N ILE A 192 1.75 3.57 -33.91
CA ILE A 192 1.48 2.19 -33.47
C ILE A 192 2.59 1.25 -33.96
N GLU A 193 3.02 1.42 -35.21
CA GLU A 193 4.16 0.66 -35.76
C GLU A 193 5.45 0.92 -34.98
N LYS A 194 5.79 2.19 -34.74
CA LYS A 194 6.97 2.57 -33.96
C LYS A 194 6.91 2.03 -32.53
N ARG A 195 5.74 2.11 -31.89
CA ARG A 195 5.53 1.58 -30.55
C ARG A 195 5.69 0.06 -30.50
N ALA A 196 5.17 -0.66 -31.50
CA ALA A 196 5.30 -2.10 -31.57
C ALA A 196 6.73 -2.57 -31.86
N ILE A 197 7.50 -1.78 -32.62
CA ILE A 197 8.93 -2.02 -32.86
C ILE A 197 9.79 -1.65 -31.65
N TYR A 198 9.35 -0.65 -30.87
CA TYR A 198 10.01 -0.22 -29.65
C TYR A 198 9.89 -1.27 -28.54
N LEU A 199 8.72 -1.92 -28.46
CA LEU A 199 8.44 -3.05 -27.57
C LEU A 199 9.24 -4.30 -27.98
#